data_AF-A0A8S3C7W7-F1
#
_entry.id   AF-A0A8S3C7W7-F1
#
_cell.length_a   1.000
_cell.length_b   1.000
_cell.length_c   1.000
_cell.angle_alpha   90.00
_cell.angle_beta   90.00
_cell.angle_gamma   90.00
#
_symmetry.space_group_name_H-M   'P 1'
#
loop_
_entity.id
_entity.type
_entity.pdbx_description
1 polymer ?
#
loop_
_entity_poly.entity_id
_entity_poly.type
_entity_poly.pdbx_seq_one_letter_code
_entity_poly.pdbx_strand_id
1 'polypeptide(L)'
;MIATSAYAQLVLMVLIVNLIIDLANHKLVWVMVRECHETLDLSFFCLCHDGWTGVHCESMINFCDNFTCLNNGTCRSSSLNYTCCSPPSVRLAMELNSLLHPTKVRRNGEFYISAYIELFCIKSIEAVSQWTIINCTTSCSSAMSLNHPIITTFSEIYIPAKKLEYGIYEVKLTVSSVNIPMVTASVVGNIEIIPTGLMANLISNGTSMITHDSQQNLTLDPGRFSEDPDENEFNST
;
A
#
# COMPACT_ATOMS: atom_id res chain seq x y z
N MET A 1 34.44 55.96 -12.22
CA MET A 1 33.81 54.80 -12.89
C MET A 1 34.38 53.56 -12.22
N ILE A 2 33.65 53.02 -11.25
CA ILE A 2 34.07 51.83 -10.51
C ILE A 2 33.64 50.65 -11.39
N ALA A 3 34.59 49.96 -12.01
CA ALA A 3 34.32 48.67 -12.63
C ALA A 3 34.05 47.69 -11.50
N THR A 4 32.79 47.59 -11.06
CA THR A 4 32.36 46.48 -10.21
C THR A 4 32.52 45.23 -11.07
N SER A 5 33.49 44.37 -10.74
CA SER A 5 33.68 43.11 -11.46
C SER A 5 32.37 42.32 -11.46
N ALA A 6 32.13 41.52 -12.51
CA ALA A 6 30.99 40.62 -12.56
C ALA A 6 30.92 39.72 -11.30
N TYR A 7 32.07 39.45 -10.68
CA TYR A 7 32.22 38.81 -9.37
C TYR A 7 31.53 39.58 -8.23
N ALA A 8 31.69 40.90 -8.12
CA ALA A 8 31.00 41.70 -7.11
C ALA A 8 29.46 41.70 -7.30
N GLN A 9 28.99 41.59 -8.56
CA GLN A 9 27.56 41.44 -8.85
C GLN A 9 27.04 40.01 -8.57
N LEU A 10 27.83 38.97 -8.85
CA LEU A 10 27.48 37.57 -8.55
C LEU A 10 27.46 37.30 -7.04
N VAL A 11 28.46 37.76 -6.29
CA VAL A 11 28.59 37.60 -4.84
C VAL A 11 27.46 38.32 -4.09
N LEU A 12 27.06 39.51 -4.56
CA LEU A 12 25.94 40.27 -3.96
C LEU A 12 24.56 39.64 -4.27
N MET A 13 24.41 38.93 -5.38
CA MET A 13 23.20 38.16 -5.72
C MET A 13 23.07 36.86 -4.91
N VAL A 14 24.18 36.14 -4.67
CA VAL A 14 24.24 34.89 -3.88
C VAL A 14 23.89 35.10 -2.41
N LEU A 15 24.25 36.25 -1.81
CA LEU A 15 23.95 36.57 -0.41
C LEU A 15 22.46 36.86 -0.12
N ILE A 16 21.63 37.05 -1.16
CA ILE A 16 20.23 37.48 -1.00
C ILE A 16 19.25 36.46 -1.58
N VAL A 17 19.61 35.69 -2.61
CA VAL A 17 18.74 34.63 -3.17
C VAL A 17 19.59 33.48 -3.74
N ASN A 18 19.41 32.26 -3.23
CA ASN A 18 20.01 31.02 -3.80
C ASN A 18 19.37 30.62 -5.16
N LEU A 19 18.85 31.56 -5.95
CA LEU A 19 18.20 31.30 -7.23
C LEU A 19 18.88 32.07 -8.36
N ILE A 20 19.21 31.36 -9.43
CA ILE A 20 19.64 31.93 -10.72
C ILE A 20 18.55 31.71 -11.77
N ILE A 21 18.54 32.56 -12.80
CA ILE A 21 17.68 32.34 -13.98
C ILE A 21 18.48 31.52 -14.98
N ASP A 22 18.05 30.29 -15.23
CA ASP A 22 18.49 29.52 -16.39
C ASP A 22 17.90 30.16 -17.65
N LEU A 23 18.74 30.89 -18.38
CA LEU A 23 18.39 31.60 -19.61
C LEU A 23 18.03 30.66 -20.76
N ALA A 24 18.47 29.40 -20.73
CA ALA A 24 18.13 28.42 -21.76
C ALA A 24 16.72 27.87 -21.56
N ASN A 25 16.26 27.73 -20.32
CA ASN A 25 14.97 27.15 -19.98
C ASN A 25 13.94 28.14 -19.42
N HIS A 26 14.31 29.43 -19.27
CA HIS A 26 13.50 30.47 -18.61
C HIS A 26 12.98 30.03 -17.22
N LYS A 27 13.79 29.28 -16.47
CA LYS A 27 13.42 28.75 -15.16
C LYS A 27 14.33 29.28 -14.07
N LEU A 28 13.73 29.47 -12.90
CA LEU A 28 14.47 29.73 -11.67
C LEU A 28 15.09 28.42 -11.18
N VAL A 29 16.41 28.40 -10.95
CA VAL A 29 17.18 27.23 -10.53
C VAL A 29 17.87 27.53 -9.20
N TRP A 30 17.76 26.60 -8.27
CA TRP A 30 18.44 26.70 -6.98
C TRP A 30 19.92 26.40 -7.12
N VAL A 31 20.76 27.22 -6.50
CA VAL A 31 22.22 27.04 -6.45
C VAL A 31 22.69 26.99 -5.00
N MET A 32 23.62 26.08 -4.70
CA MET A 32 24.21 25.93 -3.37
C MET A 32 25.73 26.08 -3.44
N VAL A 33 26.16 27.32 -3.63
CA VAL A 33 27.56 27.72 -3.72
C VAL A 33 28.13 27.94 -2.32
N ARG A 34 29.34 27.44 -2.07
CA ARG A 34 30.12 27.72 -0.86
C ARG A 34 31.00 28.95 -1.07
N GLU A 35 31.89 28.91 -2.06
CA GLU A 35 32.86 29.97 -2.39
C GLU A 35 33.09 30.01 -3.90
N CYS A 36 33.43 31.16 -4.51
CA CYS A 36 33.88 31.23 -5.91
C CYS A 36 35.19 32.01 -6.02
N HIS A 37 36.04 31.61 -6.95
CA HIS A 37 37.35 32.21 -7.20
C HIS A 37 37.51 32.57 -8.68
N GLU A 38 38.12 33.72 -8.95
CA GLU A 38 38.54 34.14 -10.29
C GLU A 38 39.84 33.41 -10.68
N THR A 39 39.95 33.01 -11.95
CA THR A 39 41.17 32.45 -12.53
C THR A 39 41.94 33.52 -13.31
N LEU A 40 43.20 33.24 -13.64
CA LEU A 40 44.08 34.16 -14.38
C LEU A 40 43.61 34.42 -15.83
N ASP A 41 42.74 33.58 -16.38
CA ASP A 41 42.27 33.64 -17.78
C ASP A 41 40.91 34.37 -17.93
N LEU A 42 40.55 35.26 -17.00
CA LEU A 42 39.22 35.89 -16.91
C LEU A 42 38.07 34.87 -16.79
N SER A 43 38.34 33.65 -16.33
CA SER A 43 37.30 32.67 -15.97
C SER A 43 37.09 32.65 -14.46
N PHE A 44 36.06 31.93 -13.99
CA PHE A 44 35.80 31.73 -12.58
C PHE A 44 35.46 30.26 -12.34
N PHE A 45 35.67 29.79 -11.11
CA PHE A 45 35.17 28.50 -10.66
C PHE A 45 34.50 28.65 -9.29
N CYS A 46 33.48 27.84 -9.04
CA CYS A 46 32.76 27.82 -7.78
C CYS A 46 32.97 26.49 -7.06
N LEU A 47 33.23 26.58 -5.76
CA LEU A 47 33.21 25.50 -4.80
C LEU A 47 31.79 25.34 -4.27
N CYS A 48 31.23 24.15 -4.39
CA CYS A 48 29.86 23.86 -3.98
C CYS A 48 29.74 23.44 -2.52
N HIS A 49 28.56 23.61 -1.94
CA HIS A 49 28.20 22.89 -0.73
C HIS A 49 28.12 21.38 -1.00
N ASP A 50 28.30 20.59 0.05
CA ASP A 50 28.32 19.14 -0.05
C ASP A 50 26.98 18.65 -0.64
N GLY A 51 27.04 17.73 -1.61
CA GLY A 51 25.85 17.23 -2.32
C GLY A 51 25.43 18.04 -3.55
N TRP A 52 26.19 19.08 -3.93
CA TRP A 52 25.93 19.89 -5.13
C TRP A 52 27.13 19.94 -6.08
N THR A 53 26.85 20.10 -7.37
CA THR A 53 27.80 20.11 -8.48
C THR A 53 27.29 21.02 -9.60
N GLY A 54 28.10 21.24 -10.63
CA GLY A 54 27.84 22.17 -11.72
C GLY A 54 28.73 23.41 -11.67
N VAL A 55 28.70 24.22 -12.73
CA VAL A 55 29.55 25.42 -12.83
C VAL A 55 29.15 26.47 -11.78
N HIS A 56 27.87 26.50 -11.44
CA HIS A 56 27.26 27.39 -10.47
C HIS A 56 26.67 26.63 -9.28
N CYS A 57 27.00 25.35 -9.09
CA CYS A 57 26.42 24.50 -8.05
C CYS A 57 24.89 24.37 -8.18
N GLU A 58 24.41 24.31 -9.41
CA GLU A 58 22.99 24.24 -9.80
C GLU A 58 22.41 22.83 -9.80
N SER A 59 23.27 21.81 -9.79
CA SER A 59 22.86 20.41 -9.88
C SER A 59 23.11 19.70 -8.55
N MET A 60 22.11 18.98 -8.04
CA MET A 60 22.35 18.04 -6.94
C MET A 60 23.11 16.82 -7.46
N ILE A 61 24.08 16.36 -6.68
CA ILE A 61 24.81 15.13 -6.97
C ILE A 61 23.83 13.96 -6.85
N ASN A 62 23.70 13.18 -7.93
CA ASN A 62 23.00 11.91 -7.88
C ASN A 62 23.97 10.82 -7.40
N PHE A 63 23.92 10.51 -6.10
CA PHE A 63 24.74 9.46 -5.52
C PHE A 63 24.42 8.05 -6.06
N CYS A 64 23.36 7.89 -6.86
CA CYS A 64 23.03 6.63 -7.51
C CYS A 64 23.74 6.40 -8.86
N ASP A 65 24.32 7.43 -9.49
CA ASP A 65 24.89 7.28 -10.85
C ASP A 65 26.03 6.27 -10.92
N ASN A 66 26.77 6.11 -9.82
CA ASN A 66 27.89 5.16 -9.72
C ASN A 66 27.56 3.91 -8.88
N PHE A 67 26.31 3.75 -8.43
CA PHE A 67 25.92 2.68 -7.53
C PHE A 67 24.72 1.90 -8.04
N THR A 68 24.90 0.60 -8.24
CA THR A 68 23.82 -0.32 -8.56
C THR A 68 23.41 -1.09 -7.29
N CYS A 69 22.14 -0.99 -6.92
CA CYS A 69 21.61 -1.75 -5.80
C CYS A 69 21.46 -3.24 -6.15
N LEU A 70 21.84 -4.10 -5.20
CA LEU A 70 21.64 -5.55 -5.31
C LEU A 70 20.18 -5.94 -5.00
N ASN A 71 19.81 -7.20 -5.26
CA ASN A 71 18.51 -7.78 -4.92
C ASN A 71 17.29 -6.99 -5.44
N ASN A 72 17.36 -6.52 -6.69
CA ASN A 72 16.28 -5.75 -7.31
C ASN A 72 15.92 -4.47 -6.54
N GLY A 73 16.84 -3.95 -5.72
CA GLY A 73 16.67 -2.72 -4.99
C GLY A 73 16.66 -1.51 -5.92
N THR A 74 15.89 -0.49 -5.57
CA THR A 74 15.90 0.81 -6.24
C THR A 74 16.80 1.76 -5.45
N CYS A 75 17.73 2.41 -6.14
CA CYS A 75 18.60 3.41 -5.53
C CYS A 75 17.87 4.74 -5.38
N ARG A 76 17.99 5.36 -4.21
CA ARG A 76 17.53 6.71 -3.94
C ARG A 76 18.70 7.59 -3.51
N SER A 77 18.95 8.66 -4.26
CA SER A 77 19.86 9.71 -3.85
C SER A 77 19.25 10.50 -2.69
N SER A 78 20.02 10.67 -1.62
CA SER A 78 19.74 11.54 -0.48
C SER A 78 20.77 12.67 -0.44
N SER A 79 20.58 13.68 0.41
CA SER A 79 21.36 14.91 0.38
C SER A 79 22.89 14.73 0.35
N LEU A 80 23.43 13.67 0.96
CA LEU A 80 24.88 13.39 1.00
C LEU A 80 25.22 11.90 0.84
N ASN A 81 24.26 11.06 0.48
CA ASN A 81 24.45 9.60 0.42
C ASN A 81 23.43 8.97 -0.53
N TYR A 82 23.63 7.70 -0.87
CA TYR A 82 22.60 6.88 -1.51
C TYR A 82 21.98 5.91 -0.51
N THR A 83 20.74 5.50 -0.76
CA THR A 83 20.08 4.42 -0.03
C THR A 83 19.44 3.46 -1.01
N CYS A 84 19.72 2.18 -0.86
CA CYS A 84 19.02 1.14 -1.59
C CYS A 84 17.74 0.77 -0.83
N CYS A 85 16.58 0.92 -1.48
CA CYS A 85 15.33 0.39 -0.97
C CYS A 85 14.97 -0.87 -1.76
N SER A 86 14.71 -1.99 -1.09
CA SER A 86 14.15 -3.19 -1.73
C SER A 86 12.62 -3.19 -1.65
N PRO A 87 11.93 -3.96 -2.53
CA PRO A 87 10.50 -4.22 -2.40
C PRO A 87 10.12 -4.65 -0.97
N PRO A 88 8.98 -4.18 -0.43
CA PRO A 88 8.53 -4.62 0.87
C PRO A 88 8.23 -6.12 0.87
N SER A 89 8.34 -6.76 2.04
CA SER A 89 7.75 -8.09 2.23
C SER A 89 6.38 -7.95 2.87
N VAL A 90 5.38 -8.57 2.25
CA VAL A 90 4.00 -8.52 2.73
C VAL A 90 3.53 -9.94 2.99
N ARG A 91 2.97 -10.18 4.17
CA ARG A 91 2.43 -11.49 4.58
C ARG A 91 1.05 -11.30 5.17
N LEU A 92 0.09 -12.10 4.72
CA LEU A 92 -1.24 -12.13 5.33
C LEU A 92 -1.14 -12.78 6.71
N ALA A 93 -1.84 -12.23 7.71
CA ALA A 93 -1.82 -12.73 9.08
C ALA A 93 -2.67 -14.00 9.25
N MET A 94 -3.65 -14.21 8.37
CA MET A 94 -4.42 -15.45 8.28
C MET A 94 -3.85 -16.34 7.17
N GLU A 95 -4.03 -17.65 7.32
CA GLU A 95 -3.82 -18.62 6.25
C GLU A 95 -4.95 -18.46 5.22
N LEU A 96 -4.83 -17.44 4.36
CA LEU A 96 -5.62 -17.37 3.13
C LEU A 96 -5.02 -18.36 2.15
N ASN A 97 -5.74 -19.45 1.93
CA ASN A 97 -5.32 -20.52 1.04
C ASN A 97 -5.33 -20.11 -0.45
N SER A 98 -4.85 -21.02 -1.30
CA SER A 98 -4.94 -20.90 -2.76
C SER A 98 -6.39 -21.03 -3.26
N LEU A 99 -6.63 -20.66 -4.52
CA LEU A 99 -7.93 -20.80 -5.21
C LEU A 99 -8.53 -22.22 -5.10
N LEU A 100 -7.71 -23.24 -4.86
CA LEU A 100 -8.14 -24.63 -4.71
C LEU A 100 -8.76 -24.95 -3.34
N HIS A 101 -8.41 -24.19 -2.29
CA HIS A 101 -8.84 -24.47 -0.91
C HIS A 101 -9.22 -23.20 -0.16
N PRO A 102 -10.09 -22.33 -0.68
CA PRO A 102 -10.33 -21.00 -0.12
C PRO A 102 -10.71 -21.05 1.37
N THR A 103 -10.29 -20.03 2.10
CA THR A 103 -10.57 -19.93 3.53
C THR A 103 -12.05 -19.60 3.75
N LYS A 104 -12.76 -20.50 4.44
CA LYS A 104 -14.21 -20.38 4.61
C LYS A 104 -14.56 -19.35 5.68
N VAL A 105 -15.40 -18.39 5.31
CA VAL A 105 -15.88 -17.33 6.19
C VAL A 105 -17.40 -17.33 6.18
N ARG A 106 -18.02 -17.30 7.36
CA ARG A 106 -19.49 -17.29 7.49
C ARG A 106 -20.03 -15.91 7.15
N ARG A 107 -21.10 -15.85 6.36
CA ARG A 107 -21.69 -14.60 5.87
C ARG A 107 -22.25 -13.70 6.98
N ASN A 108 -22.83 -14.27 8.04
CA ASN A 108 -23.32 -13.49 9.19
C ASN A 108 -22.20 -13.07 10.16
N GLY A 109 -20.95 -13.46 9.91
CA GLY A 109 -19.81 -13.01 10.69
C GLY A 109 -19.23 -11.71 10.12
N GLU A 110 -18.90 -10.77 11.00
CA GLU A 110 -17.95 -9.71 10.65
C GLU A 110 -16.51 -10.22 10.81
N PHE A 111 -15.60 -9.74 9.96
CA PHE A 111 -14.21 -10.19 10.00
C PHE A 111 -13.26 -9.13 9.49
N TYR A 112 -11.99 -9.29 9.88
CA TYR A 112 -10.89 -8.44 9.48
C TYR A 112 -9.90 -9.27 8.68
N ILE A 113 -9.40 -8.70 7.58
CA ILE A 113 -8.25 -9.26 6.89
C ILE A 113 -7.04 -8.39 7.19
N SER A 114 -6.05 -8.99 7.86
CA SER A 114 -4.85 -8.31 8.31
C SER A 114 -3.59 -8.84 7.63
N ALA A 115 -2.60 -7.98 7.52
CA ALA A 115 -1.30 -8.28 6.92
C ALA A 115 -0.16 -7.58 7.67
N TYR A 116 0.97 -8.27 7.77
CA TYR A 116 2.24 -7.75 8.25
C TYR A 116 3.08 -7.26 7.07
N ILE A 117 3.68 -6.08 7.25
CA ILE A 117 4.48 -5.39 6.23
C ILE A 117 5.88 -5.13 6.80
N GLU A 118 6.88 -5.74 6.19
CA GLU A 118 8.30 -5.46 6.46
C GLU A 118 8.86 -4.53 5.38
N LEU A 119 9.27 -3.34 5.80
CA LEU A 119 9.85 -2.32 4.92
C LEU A 119 11.38 -2.42 4.94
N PHE A 120 12.00 -2.51 3.77
CA PHE A 120 13.45 -2.57 3.62
C PHE A 120 14.00 -1.23 3.10
N CYS A 121 13.82 -0.16 3.91
CA CYS A 121 14.50 1.11 3.68
C CYS A 121 14.83 1.86 5.00
N ILE A 122 15.94 2.60 5.02
CA ILE A 122 16.63 3.11 6.23
C ILE A 122 15.84 4.19 7.01
N LYS A 123 14.78 4.75 6.42
CA LYS A 123 13.78 5.54 7.13
C LYS A 123 12.42 5.01 6.74
N SER A 124 11.54 4.81 7.71
CA SER A 124 10.13 4.45 7.52
C SER A 124 9.46 5.46 6.58
N ILE A 125 9.51 5.18 5.29
CA ILE A 125 8.80 5.96 4.28
C ILE A 125 7.33 5.62 4.45
N GLU A 126 6.49 6.66 4.46
CA GLU A 126 5.05 6.53 4.30
C GLU A 126 4.78 5.56 3.15
N ALA A 127 4.11 4.45 3.44
CA ALA A 127 3.72 3.44 2.46
C ALA A 127 2.20 3.51 2.31
N VAL A 128 1.72 3.31 1.10
CA VAL A 128 0.28 3.24 0.82
C VAL A 128 -0.10 1.78 0.65
N SER A 129 -1.14 1.33 1.35
CA SER A 129 -1.80 0.06 1.03
C SER A 129 -3.06 0.29 0.24
N GLN A 130 -3.26 -0.59 -0.72
CA GLN A 130 -4.50 -0.74 -1.44
C GLN A 130 -4.99 -2.18 -1.31
N TRP A 131 -6.12 -2.35 -0.64
CA TRP A 131 -6.86 -3.60 -0.60
C TRP A 131 -7.83 -3.66 -1.77
N THR A 132 -7.86 -4.80 -2.45
CA THR A 132 -8.80 -5.09 -3.52
C THR A 132 -9.46 -6.44 -3.25
N ILE A 133 -10.78 -6.48 -3.29
CA ILE A 133 -11.56 -7.73 -3.19
C ILE A 133 -12.23 -7.96 -4.53
N ILE A 134 -11.99 -9.14 -5.12
CA ILE A 134 -12.44 -9.51 -6.46
C ILE A 134 -13.38 -10.71 -6.36
N ASN A 135 -14.62 -10.58 -6.83
CA ASN A 135 -15.52 -11.73 -6.93
C ASN A 135 -15.07 -12.64 -8.07
N CYS A 136 -14.68 -13.86 -7.73
CA CYS A 136 -14.15 -14.89 -8.63
C CYS A 136 -15.05 -16.13 -8.73
N THR A 137 -16.33 -16.01 -8.35
CA THR A 137 -17.28 -17.14 -8.33
C THR A 137 -17.55 -17.73 -9.71
N THR A 138 -17.65 -16.89 -10.75
CA THR A 138 -17.90 -17.32 -12.14
C THR A 138 -16.88 -16.75 -13.12
N SER A 139 -16.52 -15.49 -12.95
CA SER A 139 -15.46 -14.80 -13.69
C SER A 139 -14.95 -13.64 -12.84
N CYS A 140 -13.63 -13.59 -12.58
CA CYS A 140 -13.01 -12.55 -11.75
C CYS A 140 -13.20 -11.16 -12.40
N SER A 141 -14.25 -10.43 -12.03
CA SER A 141 -14.72 -9.28 -12.83
C SER A 141 -15.20 -8.08 -12.03
N SER A 142 -15.45 -8.21 -10.73
CA SER A 142 -15.85 -7.09 -9.86
C SER A 142 -14.76 -6.78 -8.85
N ALA A 143 -14.14 -5.60 -8.91
CA ALA A 143 -13.13 -5.15 -7.96
C ALA A 143 -13.73 -4.06 -7.06
N MET A 144 -13.95 -4.35 -5.78
CA MET A 144 -14.06 -3.28 -4.78
C MET A 144 -12.65 -2.96 -4.28
N SER A 145 -12.26 -1.68 -4.32
CA SER A 145 -10.98 -1.22 -3.79
C SER A 145 -11.19 -0.28 -2.61
N LEU A 146 -10.39 -0.49 -1.56
CA LEU A 146 -10.35 0.38 -0.40
C LEU A 146 -8.90 0.86 -0.22
N ASN A 147 -8.69 2.16 -0.39
CA ASN A 147 -7.39 2.79 -0.19
C ASN A 147 -7.31 3.32 1.24
N HIS A 148 -6.25 2.97 1.97
CA HIS A 148 -5.95 3.54 3.28
C HIS A 148 -4.47 3.95 3.35
N PRO A 149 -4.16 5.19 3.78
CA PRO A 149 -2.78 5.57 4.09
C PRO A 149 -2.30 4.80 5.32
N ILE A 150 -1.12 4.17 5.24
CA ILE A 150 -0.55 3.40 6.36
C ILE A 150 0.51 4.25 7.08
N ILE A 151 0.51 4.18 8.42
CA ILE A 151 1.56 4.76 9.27
C ILE A 151 2.45 3.65 9.91
N THR A 152 2.15 2.36 9.74
CA THR A 152 2.73 1.23 10.51
C THR A 152 3.11 -0.02 9.69
N THR A 153 3.79 -1.00 10.31
CA THR A 153 4.18 -2.33 9.76
C THR A 153 3.00 -3.29 9.58
N PHE A 154 1.77 -2.78 9.55
CA PHE A 154 0.55 -3.56 9.59
C PHE A 154 -0.56 -2.87 8.78
N SER A 155 -1.40 -3.66 8.11
CA SER A 155 -2.56 -3.16 7.36
C SER A 155 -3.73 -4.11 7.56
N GLU A 156 -4.93 -3.55 7.70
CA GLU A 156 -6.16 -4.33 7.85
C GLU A 156 -7.31 -3.75 7.04
N ILE A 157 -8.23 -4.62 6.63
CA ILE A 157 -9.52 -4.27 6.04
C ILE A 157 -10.65 -4.91 6.83
N TYR A 158 -11.62 -4.10 7.22
CA TYR A 158 -12.85 -4.53 7.88
C TYR A 158 -13.92 -4.89 6.85
N ILE A 159 -14.55 -6.06 7.01
CA ILE A 159 -15.64 -6.53 6.18
C ILE A 159 -16.86 -6.80 7.08
N PRO A 160 -17.91 -5.97 6.98
CA PRO A 160 -19.14 -6.16 7.75
C PRO A 160 -19.87 -7.46 7.38
N ALA A 161 -20.67 -7.97 8.32
CA ALA A 161 -21.58 -9.08 8.07
C ALA A 161 -22.53 -8.77 6.89
N LYS A 162 -22.87 -9.81 6.12
CA LYS A 162 -23.77 -9.75 4.95
C LYS A 162 -23.32 -8.82 3.81
N LYS A 163 -22.13 -8.19 3.90
CA LYS A 163 -21.61 -7.26 2.88
C LYS A 163 -21.23 -7.94 1.57
N LEU A 164 -20.70 -9.16 1.65
CA LEU A 164 -20.34 -10.00 0.51
C LEU A 164 -21.44 -11.05 0.27
N GLU A 165 -21.68 -11.36 -0.99
CA GLU A 165 -22.58 -12.44 -1.40
C GLU A 165 -21.89 -13.80 -1.25
N TYR A 166 -22.64 -14.89 -1.38
CA TYR A 166 -22.04 -16.23 -1.37
C TYR A 166 -21.15 -16.44 -2.60
N GLY A 167 -20.01 -17.08 -2.40
CA GLY A 167 -19.08 -17.36 -3.48
C GLY A 167 -17.62 -17.21 -3.08
N ILE A 168 -16.74 -17.23 -4.09
CA ILE A 168 -15.29 -17.19 -3.92
C ILE A 168 -14.78 -15.80 -4.25
N TYR A 169 -13.97 -15.24 -3.36
CA TYR A 169 -13.36 -13.93 -3.52
C TYR A 169 -11.85 -14.02 -3.43
N GLU A 170 -11.17 -13.37 -4.38
CA GLU A 170 -9.74 -13.11 -4.33
C GLU A 170 -9.51 -11.79 -3.59
N VAL A 171 -8.69 -11.82 -2.54
CA VAL A 171 -8.30 -10.66 -1.76
C VAL A 171 -6.84 -10.36 -2.07
N LYS A 172 -6.58 -9.16 -2.57
CA LYS A 172 -5.26 -8.68 -2.93
C LYS A 172 -4.90 -7.45 -2.12
N LEU A 173 -3.77 -7.50 -1.43
CA LEU A 173 -3.13 -6.34 -0.82
C LEU A 173 -1.95 -5.93 -1.69
N THR A 174 -1.92 -4.66 -2.09
CA THR A 174 -0.78 -4.04 -2.77
C THR A 174 -0.21 -2.95 -1.89
N VAL A 175 1.10 -2.98 -1.64
CA VAL A 175 1.82 -1.99 -0.84
C VAL A 175 2.84 -1.29 -1.74
N SER A 176 2.79 0.03 -1.77
CA SER A 176 3.71 0.88 -2.53
C SER A 176 4.35 1.94 -1.65
N SER A 177 5.61 2.26 -1.93
CA SER A 177 6.31 3.36 -1.25
C SER A 177 5.85 4.71 -1.82
N VAL A 178 5.47 5.68 -0.97
CA VAL A 178 5.04 7.02 -1.42
C VAL A 178 6.14 7.73 -2.20
N ASN A 179 7.38 7.62 -1.75
CA ASN A 179 8.52 8.32 -2.35
C ASN A 179 9.12 7.57 -3.54
N ILE A 180 8.85 6.26 -3.67
CA ILE A 180 9.41 5.40 -4.72
C ILE A 180 8.30 4.46 -5.20
N PRO A 181 7.34 4.94 -6.00
CA PRO A 181 6.14 4.19 -6.35
C PRO A 181 6.42 2.93 -7.18
N MET A 182 7.60 2.84 -7.79
CA MET A 182 8.09 1.65 -8.49
C MET A 182 8.46 0.48 -7.55
N VAL A 183 8.71 0.77 -6.27
CA VAL A 183 8.96 -0.24 -5.24
C VAL A 183 7.59 -0.68 -4.69
N THR A 184 7.11 -1.82 -5.18
CA THR A 184 5.81 -2.38 -4.82
C THR A 184 5.94 -3.84 -4.41
N ALA A 185 5.06 -4.28 -3.53
CA ALA A 185 4.85 -5.70 -3.25
C ALA A 185 3.36 -5.98 -3.15
N SER A 186 2.97 -7.20 -3.49
CA SER A 186 1.58 -7.62 -3.40
C SER A 186 1.47 -9.05 -2.90
N VAL A 187 0.42 -9.29 -2.11
CA VAL A 187 0.05 -10.62 -1.63
C VAL A 187 -1.42 -10.87 -1.98
N VAL A 188 -1.73 -12.12 -2.29
CA VAL A 188 -3.05 -12.56 -2.71
C VAL A 188 -3.49 -13.73 -1.85
N GLY A 189 -4.77 -13.78 -1.53
CA GLY A 189 -5.41 -14.86 -0.79
C GLY A 189 -6.85 -15.08 -1.25
N ASN A 190 -7.43 -16.25 -0.97
CA ASN A 190 -8.79 -16.57 -1.39
C ASN A 190 -9.68 -16.88 -0.19
N ILE A 191 -10.88 -16.28 -0.16
CA ILE A 191 -11.93 -16.59 0.80
C ILE A 191 -13.16 -17.14 0.10
N GLU A 192 -13.89 -18.01 0.78
CA GLU A 192 -15.20 -18.50 0.36
C GLU A 192 -16.23 -18.05 1.38
N ILE A 193 -17.21 -17.26 0.93
CA ILE A 193 -18.33 -16.85 1.75
C ILE A 193 -19.35 -17.97 1.75
N ILE A 194 -19.46 -18.64 2.91
CA ILE A 194 -20.35 -19.78 3.12
C ILE A 194 -21.57 -19.39 3.95
N PRO A 195 -22.69 -20.12 3.80
CA PRO A 195 -23.83 -19.96 4.68
C PRO A 195 -23.46 -20.27 6.13
N THR A 196 -24.06 -19.51 7.04
CA THR A 196 -24.03 -19.74 8.47
C THR A 196 -24.93 -20.92 8.79
N GLY A 197 -24.40 -21.90 9.53
CA GLY A 197 -25.21 -23.07 9.91
C GLY A 197 -26.45 -22.66 10.70
N LEU A 198 -27.62 -23.17 10.29
CA LEU A 198 -28.89 -22.96 10.97
C LEU A 198 -28.84 -23.55 12.39
N MET A 199 -29.18 -22.75 13.40
CA MET A 199 -29.46 -23.25 14.75
C MET A 199 -30.97 -23.48 14.88
N ALA A 200 -31.42 -24.71 14.69
CA ALA A 200 -32.82 -25.08 14.94
C ALA A 200 -33.05 -25.25 16.46
N ASN A 201 -33.86 -24.40 17.06
CA ASN A 201 -34.26 -24.56 18.46
C ASN A 201 -35.50 -25.47 18.53
N LEU A 202 -35.30 -26.71 18.97
CA LEU A 202 -36.39 -27.68 19.11
C LEU A 202 -37.18 -27.39 20.39
N ILE A 203 -38.37 -26.79 20.26
CA ILE A 203 -39.30 -26.63 21.38
C ILE A 203 -40.04 -27.96 21.57
N SER A 204 -39.78 -28.64 22.68
CA SER A 204 -40.55 -29.82 23.09
C SER A 204 -41.99 -29.41 23.41
N ASN A 205 -42.93 -29.71 22.52
CA ASN A 205 -44.38 -29.56 22.77
C ASN A 205 -45.06 -30.92 23.03
N GLY A 206 -44.30 -31.94 23.44
CA GLY A 206 -44.77 -33.31 23.67
C GLY A 206 -43.65 -34.36 23.63
N THR A 207 -43.97 -35.62 23.90
CA THR A 207 -43.01 -36.75 23.87
C THR A 207 -42.62 -37.12 22.44
N SER A 208 -41.57 -36.51 21.91
CA SER A 208 -40.93 -36.95 20.67
C SER A 208 -40.16 -38.25 20.93
N MET A 209 -40.58 -39.35 20.29
CA MET A 209 -39.90 -40.65 20.37
C MET A 209 -39.20 -40.92 19.04
N ILE A 210 -37.87 -41.05 19.08
CA ILE A 210 -37.07 -41.49 17.93
C ILE A 210 -37.16 -43.02 17.88
N THR A 211 -37.86 -43.57 16.90
CA THR A 211 -37.92 -45.03 16.67
C THR A 211 -36.79 -45.48 15.75
N HIS A 212 -36.19 -46.62 16.06
CA HIS A 212 -34.91 -47.08 15.48
C HIS A 212 -35.01 -47.62 14.04
N ASP A 213 -36.20 -48.00 13.55
CA ASP A 213 -36.31 -48.91 12.39
C ASP A 213 -37.23 -48.45 11.24
N SER A 214 -37.55 -47.17 11.13
CA SER A 214 -38.10 -46.63 9.88
C SER A 214 -37.58 -45.23 9.63
N GLN A 215 -37.10 -44.96 8.41
CA GLN A 215 -36.74 -43.61 7.99
C GLN A 215 -38.01 -42.75 8.01
N GLN A 216 -38.28 -42.09 9.12
CA GLN A 216 -39.23 -41.00 9.15
C GLN A 216 -38.52 -39.77 8.61
N ASN A 217 -39.00 -39.27 7.47
CA ASN A 217 -38.70 -37.92 7.05
C ASN A 217 -39.27 -36.98 8.11
N LEU A 218 -38.44 -36.57 9.06
CA LEU A 218 -38.76 -35.52 10.01
C LEU A 218 -38.85 -34.22 9.25
N THR A 219 -40.07 -33.80 8.94
CA THR A 219 -40.34 -32.44 8.46
C THR A 219 -40.11 -31.51 9.63
N LEU A 220 -38.97 -30.83 9.63
CA LEU A 220 -38.70 -29.74 10.56
C LEU A 220 -39.57 -28.56 10.13
N ASP A 221 -40.58 -28.23 10.93
CA ASP A 221 -41.27 -26.94 10.86
C ASP A 221 -40.51 -25.96 11.78
N PRO A 222 -39.74 -25.02 11.24
CA PRO A 222 -38.97 -24.07 12.04
C PRO A 222 -39.86 -23.12 12.87
N GLY A 223 -41.16 -23.02 12.56
CA GLY A 223 -42.08 -22.09 13.21
C GLY A 223 -41.65 -20.62 13.07
N ARG A 224 -42.37 -19.72 13.76
CA ARG A 224 -42.13 -18.26 13.73
C ARG A 224 -40.91 -17.78 14.55
N PHE A 225 -40.18 -18.70 15.17
CA PHE A 225 -39.05 -18.38 16.06
C PHE A 225 -37.69 -18.80 15.48
N SER A 226 -37.67 -19.42 14.30
CA SER A 226 -36.42 -19.69 13.61
C SER A 226 -36.01 -18.47 12.81
N GLU A 227 -34.79 -18.01 13.04
CA GLU A 227 -34.16 -16.91 12.31
C GLU A 227 -33.07 -17.51 11.41
N ASP A 228 -33.12 -17.16 10.12
CA ASP A 228 -31.96 -17.37 9.25
C ASP A 228 -30.87 -16.37 9.69
N PRO A 229 -29.68 -16.82 10.11
CA PRO A 229 -28.62 -15.90 10.48
C PRO A 229 -28.19 -15.01 9.30
N ASP A 230 -28.25 -15.51 8.07
CA ASP A 230 -27.76 -14.81 6.90
C ASP A 230 -28.83 -13.92 6.23
N GLU A 231 -30.12 -14.21 6.42
CA GLU A 231 -31.23 -13.36 6.00
C GLU A 231 -31.90 -12.65 7.19
N ASN A 232 -33.00 -11.94 6.98
CA ASN A 232 -33.73 -11.27 8.06
C ASN A 232 -35.06 -11.96 8.38
N GLU A 233 -35.56 -12.84 7.52
CA GLU A 233 -36.82 -13.56 7.71
C GLU A 233 -36.71 -14.97 7.10
N PHE A 234 -36.83 -16.00 7.93
CA PHE A 234 -37.05 -17.37 7.46
C PHE A 234 -38.55 -17.55 7.23
N ASN A 235 -39.04 -17.30 6.02
CA ASN A 235 -40.46 -17.48 5.71
C ASN A 235 -40.72 -18.93 5.29
N SER A 236 -41.22 -19.75 6.22
CA SER A 236 -41.43 -21.19 6.04
C SER A 236 -42.74 -21.55 5.31
N THR A 237 -43.29 -20.66 4.49
CA THR A 237 -44.54 -20.91 3.75
C THR A 237 -44.37 -21.91 2.63
#